data_AF-A0A7J6D4Y9-F1
#
_entry.id   AF-A0A7J6D4Y9-F1
#
_cell.length_a   1.000
_cell.length_b   1.000
_cell.length_c   1.000
_cell.angle_alpha   90.00
_cell.angle_beta   90.00
_cell.angle_gamma   90.00
#
_symmetry.space_group_name_H-M   'P 1'
#
loop_
_entity.id
_entity.type
_entity.pdbx_description
1 polymer ?
#
loop_
_entity_poly.entity_id
_entity_poly.type
_entity_poly.pdbx_seq_one_letter_code
_entity_poly.pdbx_strand_id
1 'polypeptide(L)'
;MTKAGRENMLTQQAMGWNRKKTENLHKVLVHRYIKISERAKLEAASFSEFQQKNNLTEQTVQQWVCDVQQWAVTALVSTPGSTEDLRAEIESITVSLLRKKQDLYRQHDSNQTRQRKRKKIRDLKKKLREKILQYNSTEEDKIDEELACSLTEDYILPWERLEDGHSFRIKRSVFDKIMLLKRLEEEQSILVKEMSQHIKSLQKEIKGVEKRKKNIRMGNFGDMTEDAAEGWKSVLIRRSSALERLCQEAVNTYRAIVDDLQIQDSECRTDTDDDEYDLSSPESEEED
;
A
#
# COMPACT_ATOMS: atom_id res chain seq x y z
N MET A 1 -40.37 10.68 17.96
CA MET A 1 -39.70 11.01 16.67
C MET A 1 -40.21 10.05 15.61
N THR A 2 -40.87 10.52 14.55
CA THR A 2 -41.48 9.65 13.52
C THR A 2 -40.41 8.97 12.65
N LYS A 3 -40.77 7.87 11.97
CA LYS A 3 -39.87 7.16 11.04
C LYS A 3 -39.31 8.12 9.96
N ALA A 4 -40.18 8.92 9.35
CA ALA A 4 -39.81 9.96 8.39
C ALA A 4 -38.87 11.04 8.98
N GLY A 5 -39.05 11.41 10.25
CA GLY A 5 -38.14 12.34 10.93
C GLY A 5 -36.73 11.78 11.14
N ARG A 6 -36.60 10.46 11.39
CA ARG A 6 -35.30 9.78 11.52
C ARG A 6 -34.58 9.63 10.17
N GLU A 7 -35.31 9.25 9.12
CA GLU A 7 -34.76 9.13 7.76
C GLU A 7 -34.25 10.49 7.25
N ASN A 8 -35.00 11.57 7.47
CA ASN A 8 -34.57 12.92 7.09
C ASN A 8 -33.29 13.36 7.85
N MET A 9 -33.17 13.00 9.13
CA MET A 9 -31.97 13.28 9.92
C MET A 9 -30.74 12.54 9.37
N LEU A 10 -30.87 11.27 9.01
CA LEU A 10 -29.77 10.48 8.42
C LEU A 10 -29.31 11.09 7.10
N THR A 11 -30.25 11.50 6.25
CA THR A 11 -29.94 12.19 4.98
C THR A 11 -29.19 13.50 5.22
N GLN A 12 -29.64 14.32 6.18
CA GLN A 12 -28.95 15.56 6.53
C GLN A 12 -27.53 15.32 7.07
N GLN A 13 -27.35 14.30 7.91
CA GLN A 13 -26.04 13.93 8.42
C GLN A 13 -25.11 13.43 7.30
N ALA A 14 -25.62 12.58 6.40
CA ALA A 14 -24.87 12.09 5.25
C ALA A 14 -24.45 13.24 4.31
N MET A 15 -25.37 14.14 4.00
CA MET A 15 -25.07 15.35 3.20
C MET A 15 -24.03 16.23 3.87
N GLY A 16 -24.16 16.46 5.19
CA GLY A 16 -23.19 17.25 5.96
C GLY A 16 -21.80 16.61 5.99
N TRP A 17 -21.73 15.28 6.12
CA TRP A 17 -20.47 14.55 6.09
C TRP A 17 -19.81 14.57 4.71
N ASN A 18 -20.58 14.34 3.65
CA ASN A 18 -20.09 14.42 2.28
C ASN A 18 -19.56 15.82 1.96
N ARG A 19 -20.29 16.85 2.37
CA ARG A 19 -19.85 18.24 2.23
C ARG A 19 -18.52 18.49 2.93
N LYS A 20 -18.38 18.06 4.19
CA LYS A 20 -17.12 18.18 4.95
C LYS A 20 -15.98 17.41 4.30
N LYS A 21 -16.25 16.26 3.70
CA LYS A 21 -15.24 15.50 2.94
C LYS A 21 -14.77 16.30 1.74
N THR A 22 -15.69 16.79 0.90
CA THR A 22 -15.35 17.56 -0.29
C THR A 22 -14.60 18.85 0.05
N GLU A 23 -15.00 19.54 1.12
CA GLU A 23 -14.38 20.80 1.55
C GLU A 23 -13.01 20.62 2.22
N ASN A 24 -12.63 19.41 2.64
CA ASN A 24 -11.35 19.15 3.31
C ASN A 24 -10.44 18.18 2.57
N LEU A 25 -10.89 17.63 1.44
CA LEU A 25 -10.14 16.60 0.71
C LEU A 25 -8.74 17.10 0.31
N HIS A 26 -8.62 18.37 -0.12
CA HIS A 26 -7.32 18.96 -0.45
C HIS A 26 -6.37 19.01 0.74
N LYS A 27 -6.86 19.37 1.93
CA LYS A 27 -6.04 19.41 3.16
C LYS A 27 -5.55 18.02 3.54
N VAL A 28 -6.42 17.02 3.44
CA VAL A 28 -6.08 15.62 3.77
C VAL A 28 -5.04 15.06 2.80
N LEU A 29 -5.24 15.25 1.49
CA LEU A 29 -4.30 14.77 0.47
C LEU A 29 -2.93 15.44 0.60
N VAL A 30 -2.89 16.75 0.85
CA VAL A 30 -1.64 17.50 1.08
C VAL A 30 -0.92 17.00 2.32
N HIS A 31 -1.63 16.85 3.44
CA HIS A 31 -1.03 16.37 4.66
C HIS A 31 -0.45 14.95 4.50
N ARG A 32 -1.19 14.06 3.82
CA ARG A 32 -0.73 12.70 3.53
C ARG A 32 0.50 12.71 2.63
N TYR A 33 0.52 13.55 1.59
CA TYR A 33 1.66 13.69 0.69
C TYR A 33 2.91 14.20 1.39
N ILE A 34 2.80 15.23 2.23
CA ILE A 34 3.92 15.76 3.02
C ILE A 34 4.47 14.65 3.92
N LYS A 35 3.60 13.96 4.67
CA LYS A 35 4.01 12.90 5.59
C LYS A 35 4.72 11.75 4.89
N ILE A 36 4.21 11.31 3.74
CA ILE A 36 4.85 10.25 2.93
C ILE A 36 6.19 10.74 2.37
N SER A 37 6.27 11.99 1.91
CA SER A 37 7.50 12.57 1.36
C SER A 37 8.58 12.73 2.41
N GLU A 38 8.24 13.19 3.61
CA GLU A 38 9.16 13.24 4.75
C GLU A 38 9.65 11.84 5.11
N ARG A 39 8.74 10.86 5.18
CA ARG A 39 9.11 9.47 5.44
C ARG A 39 10.04 8.91 4.36
N ALA A 40 9.75 9.16 3.09
CA ALA A 40 10.60 8.71 1.97
C ALA A 40 12.01 9.27 2.08
N LYS A 41 12.16 10.56 2.42
CA LYS A 41 13.47 11.20 2.65
C LYS A 41 14.24 10.55 3.81
N LEU A 42 13.55 10.28 4.93
CA LEU A 42 14.18 9.63 6.10
C LEU A 42 14.63 8.20 5.79
N GLU A 43 13.78 7.41 5.12
CA GLU A 43 14.11 6.04 4.74
C GLU A 43 15.22 6.00 3.68
N ALA A 44 15.26 6.97 2.76
CA ALA A 44 16.31 7.07 1.75
C ALA A 44 17.66 7.40 2.40
N ALA A 45 17.70 8.36 3.33
CA ALA A 45 18.90 8.67 4.11
C ALA A 45 19.37 7.47 4.94
N SER A 46 18.45 6.79 5.65
CA SER A 46 18.74 5.57 6.40
C SER A 46 19.27 4.45 5.50
N PHE A 47 18.77 4.34 4.27
CA PHE A 47 19.28 3.37 3.31
C PHE A 47 20.68 3.73 2.81
N SER A 48 20.96 5.00 2.51
CA SER A 48 22.30 5.45 2.14
C SER A 48 23.33 5.20 3.24
N GLU A 49 23.00 5.47 4.50
CA GLU A 49 23.84 5.13 5.65
C GLU A 49 24.09 3.63 5.75
N PHE A 50 23.04 2.82 5.52
CA PHE A 50 23.15 1.36 5.49
C PHE A 50 24.08 0.88 4.36
N GLN A 51 23.99 1.47 3.16
CA GLN A 51 24.87 1.13 2.05
C GLN A 51 26.33 1.44 2.38
N GLN A 52 26.61 2.62 2.95
CA GLN A 52 27.97 3.01 3.36
C GLN A 52 28.52 2.05 4.42
N LYS A 53 27.73 1.72 5.45
CA LYS A 53 28.14 0.81 6.52
C LYS A 53 28.53 -0.58 6.01
N ASN A 54 27.88 -1.06 4.95
CA ASN A 54 28.08 -2.39 4.39
C ASN A 54 28.95 -2.39 3.12
N ASN A 55 29.56 -1.25 2.75
CA ASN A 55 30.39 -1.08 1.54
C ASN A 55 29.68 -1.53 0.25
N LEU A 56 28.39 -1.24 0.12
CA LEU A 56 27.56 -1.68 -1.00
C LEU A 56 27.58 -0.66 -2.13
N THR A 57 27.90 -1.11 -3.35
CA THR A 57 27.77 -0.29 -4.56
C THR A 57 26.34 -0.28 -5.08
N GLU A 58 25.97 0.75 -5.84
CA GLU A 58 24.66 0.82 -6.48
C GLU A 58 24.42 -0.35 -7.44
N GLN A 59 25.45 -0.79 -8.17
CA GLN A 59 25.37 -1.93 -9.08
C GLN A 59 25.09 -3.23 -8.33
N THR A 60 25.77 -3.48 -7.21
CA THR A 60 25.53 -4.65 -6.35
C THR A 60 24.08 -4.67 -5.86
N VAL A 61 23.59 -3.51 -5.42
CA VAL A 61 22.21 -3.35 -4.96
C VAL A 61 21.20 -3.66 -6.07
N GLN A 62 21.39 -3.10 -7.26
CA GLN A 62 20.51 -3.34 -8.40
C GLN A 62 20.53 -4.81 -8.82
N GLN A 63 21.70 -5.44 -8.87
CA GLN A 63 21.85 -6.86 -9.19
C GLN A 63 21.05 -7.72 -8.20
N TRP A 64 21.17 -7.45 -6.90
CA TRP A 64 20.43 -8.20 -5.89
C TRP A 64 18.91 -8.09 -6.02
N VAL A 65 18.40 -6.92 -6.43
CA VAL A 65 16.97 -6.76 -6.72
C VAL A 65 16.57 -7.59 -7.94
N CYS A 66 17.36 -7.56 -9.01
CA CYS A 66 17.13 -8.36 -10.22
C CYS A 66 17.12 -9.86 -9.93
N ASP A 67 18.07 -10.36 -9.13
CA ASP A 67 18.15 -11.79 -8.78
C ASP A 67 16.86 -12.25 -8.09
N VAL A 68 16.38 -11.48 -7.10
CA VAL A 68 15.17 -11.82 -6.35
C VAL A 68 13.94 -11.81 -7.25
N GLN A 69 13.86 -10.87 -8.19
CA GLN A 69 12.79 -10.83 -9.19
C GLN A 69 12.83 -12.05 -10.12
N GLN A 70 14.02 -12.45 -10.57
CA GLN A 70 14.19 -13.65 -11.40
C GLN A 70 13.83 -14.92 -10.63
N TRP A 71 14.21 -15.02 -9.36
CA TRP A 71 13.82 -16.14 -8.50
C TRP A 71 12.31 -16.22 -8.30
N ALA A 72 11.61 -15.08 -8.22
CA ALA A 72 10.15 -15.08 -8.11
C ALA A 72 9.44 -15.58 -9.38
N VAL A 73 10.07 -15.42 -10.55
CA VAL A 73 9.53 -15.86 -11.85
C VAL A 73 9.92 -17.29 -12.17
N THR A 74 11.08 -17.74 -11.70
CA THR A 74 11.62 -19.06 -12.01
C THR A 74 11.11 -20.07 -10.99
N ALA A 75 10.19 -20.95 -11.39
CA ALA A 75 9.77 -22.06 -10.55
C ALA A 75 10.96 -23.01 -10.30
N LEU A 76 11.37 -23.15 -9.04
CA LEU A 76 12.38 -24.13 -8.65
C LEU A 76 11.84 -25.55 -8.87
N VAL A 77 12.51 -26.32 -9.72
CA VAL A 77 12.33 -27.77 -9.78
C VAL A 77 13.08 -28.36 -8.58
N SER A 78 12.39 -28.41 -7.44
CA SER A 78 12.92 -29.06 -6.23
C SER A 78 12.84 -30.58 -6.42
N THR A 79 14.00 -31.24 -6.30
CA THR A 79 14.08 -32.70 -6.30
C THR A 79 13.98 -33.19 -4.86
N PRO A 80 12.91 -33.92 -4.48
CA PRO A 80 12.67 -34.32 -3.10
C PRO A 80 13.81 -35.18 -2.53
N GLY A 81 14.28 -34.83 -1.34
CA GLY A 81 15.32 -35.55 -0.60
C GLY A 81 16.76 -35.13 -0.90
N SER A 82 16.95 -34.02 -1.62
CA SER A 82 18.28 -33.46 -1.91
C SER A 82 18.91 -32.77 -0.69
N THR A 83 20.23 -32.55 -0.73
CA THR A 83 20.96 -31.73 0.25
C THR A 83 20.44 -30.28 0.27
N GLU A 84 20.00 -29.76 -0.88
CA GLU A 84 19.26 -28.48 -0.98
C GLU A 84 17.99 -28.44 -0.11
N ASP A 85 17.20 -29.52 -0.07
CA ASP A 85 15.98 -29.56 0.75
C ASP A 85 16.31 -29.49 2.24
N LEU A 86 17.38 -30.17 2.66
CA LEU A 86 17.85 -30.13 4.05
C LEU A 86 18.36 -28.72 4.41
N ARG A 87 19.11 -28.07 3.51
CA ARG A 87 19.56 -26.67 3.67
C ARG A 87 18.35 -25.73 3.81
N ALA A 88 17.35 -25.86 2.94
CA ALA A 88 16.12 -25.06 2.98
C ALA A 88 15.31 -25.27 4.28
N GLU A 89 15.24 -26.51 4.78
CA GLU A 89 14.60 -26.78 6.08
C GLU A 89 15.33 -26.10 7.24
N ILE A 90 16.67 -26.16 7.27
CA ILE A 90 17.49 -25.52 8.30
C ILE A 90 17.30 -23.99 8.27
N GLU A 91 17.31 -23.38 7.08
CA GLU A 91 17.04 -21.95 6.90
C GLU A 91 15.64 -21.57 7.41
N SER A 92 14.61 -22.31 7.00
CA SER A 92 13.22 -22.06 7.39
C SER A 92 13.03 -22.10 8.91
N ILE A 93 13.67 -23.06 9.59
CA ILE A 93 13.66 -23.15 11.05
C ILE A 93 14.41 -21.97 11.68
N THR A 94 15.57 -21.60 11.13
CA THR A 94 16.41 -20.49 11.63
C THR A 94 15.66 -19.15 11.54
N VAL A 95 15.07 -18.84 10.38
CA VAL A 95 14.25 -17.64 10.18
C VAL A 95 13.05 -17.63 11.13
N SER A 96 12.38 -18.77 11.29
CA SER A 96 11.25 -18.92 12.22
C SER A 96 11.63 -18.66 13.67
N LEU A 97 12.82 -19.11 14.08
CA LEU A 97 13.37 -18.90 15.41
C LEU A 97 13.69 -17.43 15.67
N LEU A 98 14.35 -16.74 14.73
CA LEU A 98 14.66 -15.32 14.83
C LEU A 98 13.39 -14.47 14.98
N ARG A 99 12.37 -14.70 14.13
CA ARG A 99 11.08 -14.03 14.23
C ARG A 99 10.41 -14.25 15.60
N LYS A 100 10.42 -15.49 16.10
CA LYS A 100 9.82 -15.80 17.41
C LYS A 100 10.59 -15.21 18.58
N LYS A 101 11.92 -15.06 18.48
CA LYS A 101 12.74 -14.37 19.48
C LYS A 101 12.35 -12.90 19.56
N GLN A 102 12.26 -12.22 18.42
CA GLN A 102 11.82 -10.83 18.35
C GLN A 102 10.41 -10.65 18.93
N ASP A 103 9.52 -11.59 18.64
CA ASP A 103 8.13 -11.59 19.12
C ASP A 103 7.95 -11.96 20.60
N LEU A 104 9.01 -12.40 21.30
CA LEU A 104 8.90 -12.98 22.64
C LEU A 104 8.49 -11.96 23.72
N TYR A 105 8.85 -10.69 23.52
CA TYR A 105 8.65 -9.60 24.49
C TYR A 105 7.80 -8.46 23.93
N ARG A 106 6.70 -8.78 23.23
CA ARG A 106 5.70 -7.75 22.90
C ARG A 106 5.04 -7.23 24.18
N GLN A 107 4.85 -5.91 24.24
CA GLN A 107 4.44 -5.15 25.44
C GLN A 107 3.14 -5.62 26.11
N HIS A 108 2.25 -6.31 25.38
CA HIS A 108 0.91 -6.68 25.85
C HIS A 108 0.70 -8.19 26.08
N ASP A 109 1.74 -9.01 26.01
CA ASP A 109 1.56 -10.45 26.23
C ASP A 109 1.34 -10.78 27.72
N SER A 110 0.44 -11.74 27.98
CA SER A 110 0.34 -12.37 29.30
C SER A 110 1.52 -13.31 29.57
N ASN A 111 1.77 -13.64 30.84
CA ASN A 111 2.78 -14.64 31.21
C ASN A 111 2.50 -16.01 30.57
N GLN A 112 1.23 -16.42 30.47
CA GLN A 112 0.86 -17.68 29.83
C GLN A 112 1.20 -17.68 28.33
N THR A 113 0.92 -16.58 27.63
CA THR A 113 1.26 -16.41 26.22
C THR A 113 2.79 -16.44 26.02
N ARG A 114 3.55 -15.74 26.86
CA ARG A 114 5.01 -15.79 26.85
C ARG A 114 5.55 -17.21 27.06
N GLN A 115 4.98 -17.98 28.00
CA GLN A 115 5.39 -19.37 28.22
C GLN A 115 5.12 -20.26 27.00
N ARG A 116 3.97 -20.10 26.33
CA ARG A 116 3.68 -20.81 25.07
C ARG A 116 4.69 -20.44 23.97
N LYS A 117 5.06 -19.17 23.84
CA LYS A 117 6.09 -18.71 22.90
C LYS A 117 7.46 -19.33 23.22
N ARG A 118 7.88 -19.32 24.49
CA ARG A 118 9.12 -19.97 24.95
C ARG A 118 9.13 -21.47 24.64
N LYS A 119 8.01 -22.17 24.85
CA LYS A 119 7.88 -23.60 24.49
C LYS A 119 8.12 -23.81 22.99
N LYS A 120 7.42 -23.07 22.13
CA LYS A 120 7.62 -23.14 20.67
C LYS A 120 9.06 -22.85 20.24
N ILE A 121 9.73 -21.91 20.89
CA ILE A 121 11.16 -21.63 20.64
C ILE A 121 12.02 -22.83 21.01
N ARG A 122 11.79 -23.48 22.17
CA ARG A 122 12.53 -24.68 22.57
C ARG A 122 12.30 -25.84 21.60
N ASP A 123 11.05 -26.06 21.19
CA ASP A 123 10.69 -27.12 20.25
C ASP A 123 11.39 -26.91 18.88
N LEU A 124 11.41 -25.67 18.38
CA LEU A 124 12.13 -25.33 17.15
C LEU A 124 13.64 -25.45 17.30
N LYS A 125 14.23 -25.07 18.43
CA LYS A 125 15.66 -25.30 18.69
C LYS A 125 16.00 -26.79 18.66
N LYS A 126 15.16 -27.64 19.26
CA LYS A 126 15.35 -29.09 19.21
C LYS A 126 15.32 -29.60 17.76
N LYS A 127 14.31 -29.18 16.98
CA LYS A 127 14.20 -29.54 15.57
C LYS A 127 15.41 -29.06 14.74
N LEU A 128 15.91 -27.85 15.03
CA LEU A 128 17.11 -27.31 14.37
C LEU A 128 18.33 -28.18 14.63
N ARG A 129 18.56 -28.58 15.89
CA ARG A 129 19.68 -29.47 16.27
C ARG A 129 19.61 -30.81 15.53
N GLU A 130 18.43 -31.42 15.47
CA GLU A 130 18.22 -32.68 14.75
C GLU A 130 18.59 -32.55 13.26
N LYS A 131 18.21 -31.45 12.62
CA LYS A 131 18.51 -31.20 11.20
C LYS A 131 19.96 -30.83 10.95
N ILE A 132 20.59 -30.06 11.84
CA ILE A 132 22.02 -29.77 11.80
C ILE A 132 22.84 -31.05 11.95
N LEU A 133 22.44 -31.97 12.84
CA LEU A 133 23.11 -33.26 12.99
C LEU A 133 23.05 -34.08 11.69
N GLN A 134 21.89 -34.10 11.02
CA GLN A 134 21.72 -34.76 9.71
C GLN A 134 22.64 -34.14 8.65
N TYR A 135 22.74 -32.81 8.62
CA TYR A 135 23.59 -32.08 7.69
C TYR A 135 25.08 -32.37 7.94
N ASN A 136 25.54 -32.20 9.18
CA ASN A 136 26.93 -32.40 9.59
C ASN A 136 27.42 -33.85 9.46
N SER A 137 26.50 -34.81 9.32
CA SER A 137 26.83 -36.22 9.07
C SER A 137 27.14 -36.49 7.59
N THR A 138 26.69 -35.62 6.69
CA THR A 138 26.74 -35.81 5.24
C THR A 138 27.74 -34.87 4.58
N GLU A 139 27.90 -33.66 5.12
CA GLU A 139 28.67 -32.57 4.51
C GLU A 139 29.98 -32.27 5.25
N GLU A 140 30.98 -31.77 4.52
CA GLU A 140 32.31 -31.48 5.04
C GLU A 140 32.37 -30.14 5.82
N ASP A 141 31.61 -29.13 5.36
CA ASP A 141 31.54 -27.82 6.03
C ASP A 141 30.51 -27.84 7.16
N LYS A 142 30.99 -28.13 8.38
CA LYS A 142 30.12 -28.38 9.54
C LYS A 142 29.56 -27.10 10.15
N ILE A 143 28.29 -27.16 10.50
CA ILE A 143 27.57 -26.13 11.24
C ILE A 143 27.87 -26.28 12.73
N ASP A 144 28.25 -25.19 13.39
CA ASP A 144 28.30 -25.11 14.85
C ASP A 144 26.87 -25.10 15.40
N GLU A 145 26.47 -26.22 16.01
CA GLU A 145 25.12 -26.42 16.56
C GLU A 145 24.78 -25.41 17.67
N GLU A 146 25.74 -25.09 18.54
CA GLU A 146 25.51 -24.20 19.67
C GLU A 146 25.33 -22.76 19.18
N LEU A 147 26.19 -22.33 18.26
CA LEU A 147 26.12 -21.00 17.67
C LEU A 147 24.86 -20.83 16.81
N ALA A 148 24.48 -21.83 15.99
CA ALA A 148 23.24 -21.81 15.23
C ALA A 148 21.99 -21.72 16.14
N CYS A 149 22.01 -22.43 17.27
CA CYS A 149 20.90 -22.41 18.23
C CYS A 149 20.92 -21.22 19.19
N SER A 150 22.01 -20.43 19.25
CA SER A 150 22.16 -19.29 20.14
C SER A 150 21.26 -18.11 19.78
N LEU A 151 20.69 -18.12 18.57
CA LEU A 151 19.86 -17.04 18.01
C LEU A 151 20.61 -15.72 17.89
N THR A 152 21.94 -15.76 17.73
CA THR A 152 22.72 -14.58 17.38
C THR A 152 22.30 -14.12 15.98
N GLU A 153 22.09 -12.81 15.82
CA GLU A 153 21.73 -12.23 14.53
C GLU A 153 22.90 -12.27 13.54
N ASP A 154 24.11 -12.55 14.03
CA ASP A 154 25.34 -12.54 13.26
C ASP A 154 25.81 -13.93 12.82
N TYR A 155 25.13 -15.02 13.22
CA TYR A 155 25.50 -16.34 12.74
C TYR A 155 25.07 -16.53 11.28
N ILE A 156 26.05 -16.81 10.42
CA ILE A 156 25.91 -17.02 8.98
C ILE A 156 26.09 -18.52 8.72
N LEU A 157 25.11 -19.15 8.07
CA LEU A 157 25.21 -20.56 7.68
C LEU A 157 26.30 -20.75 6.61
N PRO A 158 26.91 -21.94 6.51
CA PRO A 158 27.97 -22.22 5.54
C PRO A 158 27.63 -21.81 4.10
N TRP A 159 26.42 -22.16 3.64
CA TRP A 159 25.95 -21.85 2.29
C TRP A 159 25.30 -20.46 2.14
N GLU A 160 25.14 -19.71 3.24
CA GLU A 160 24.76 -18.28 3.18
C GLU A 160 25.98 -17.39 2.89
N ARG A 161 27.20 -17.94 2.92
CA ARG A 161 28.42 -17.25 2.48
C ARG A 161 28.42 -17.22 0.95
N LEU A 162 27.91 -16.13 0.39
CA LEU A 162 28.06 -15.87 -1.03
C LEU A 162 29.54 -15.63 -1.35
N GLU A 163 29.95 -15.98 -2.58
CA GLU A 163 31.30 -15.72 -3.10
C GLU A 163 31.66 -14.23 -3.05
N ASP A 164 30.65 -13.35 -3.04
CA ASP A 164 30.77 -11.90 -2.93
C ASP A 164 31.07 -11.40 -1.49
N GLY A 165 31.11 -12.29 -0.49
CA GLY A 165 31.42 -11.96 0.89
C GLY A 165 30.26 -11.35 1.68
N HIS A 166 29.09 -11.16 1.08
CA HIS A 166 27.89 -10.66 1.74
C HIS A 166 27.01 -11.81 2.23
N SER A 167 26.31 -11.60 3.35
CA SER A 167 25.34 -12.59 3.84
C SER A 167 23.97 -12.41 3.18
N PHE A 168 23.23 -13.51 3.03
CA PHE A 168 21.83 -13.47 2.58
C PHE A 168 20.97 -12.50 3.41
N ARG A 169 21.29 -12.32 4.70
CA ARG A 169 20.61 -11.36 5.59
C ARG A 169 20.80 -9.91 5.16
N ILE A 170 22.00 -9.54 4.73
CA ILE A 170 22.28 -8.21 4.18
C ILE A 170 21.51 -8.03 2.87
N LYS A 171 21.58 -9.00 1.96
CA LYS A 171 20.83 -8.98 0.69
C LYS A 171 19.32 -8.79 0.91
N ARG A 172 18.75 -9.53 1.86
CA ARG A 172 17.35 -9.38 2.27
C ARG A 172 17.04 -8.00 2.83
N SER A 173 17.87 -7.49 3.75
CA SER A 173 17.68 -6.16 4.34
C SER A 173 17.73 -5.06 3.29
N VAL A 174 18.63 -5.17 2.31
CA VAL A 174 18.69 -4.27 1.16
C VAL A 174 17.40 -4.34 0.36
N PHE A 175 16.96 -5.54 -0.01
CA PHE A 175 15.74 -5.73 -0.78
C PHE A 175 14.52 -5.14 -0.05
N ASP A 176 14.33 -5.47 1.24
CA ASP A 176 13.21 -4.97 2.05
C ASP A 176 13.20 -3.43 2.11
N LYS A 177 14.36 -2.79 2.29
CA LYS A 177 14.49 -1.32 2.29
C LYS A 177 14.18 -0.70 0.92
N ILE A 178 14.64 -1.30 -0.17
CA ILE A 178 14.34 -0.82 -1.52
C ILE A 178 12.86 -0.97 -1.84
N MET A 179 12.25 -2.11 -1.49
CA MET A 179 10.82 -2.31 -1.67
C MET A 179 10.00 -1.28 -0.87
N LEU A 180 10.44 -0.95 0.35
CA LEU A 180 9.81 0.13 1.12
C LEU A 180 9.93 1.48 0.41
N LEU A 181 11.10 1.84 -0.10
CA LEU A 181 11.29 3.08 -0.86
C LEU A 181 10.42 3.13 -2.12
N LYS A 182 10.41 2.04 -2.90
CA LYS A 182 9.55 1.90 -4.09
C LYS A 182 8.08 2.05 -3.74
N ARG A 183 7.64 1.47 -2.62
CA ARG A 183 6.25 1.60 -2.16
C ARG A 183 5.91 3.04 -1.75
N LEU A 184 6.85 3.77 -1.17
CA LEU A 184 6.65 5.18 -0.83
C LEU A 184 6.61 6.05 -2.09
N GLU A 185 7.48 5.80 -3.08
CA GLU A 185 7.45 6.46 -4.41
C GLU A 185 6.11 6.21 -5.14
N GLU A 186 5.62 4.97 -5.10
CA GLU A 186 4.31 4.60 -5.65
C GLU A 186 3.17 5.35 -4.95
N GLU A 187 3.20 5.40 -3.62
CA GLU A 187 2.20 6.12 -2.82
C GLU A 187 2.21 7.63 -3.13
N GLN A 188 3.38 8.26 -3.29
CA GLN A 188 3.47 9.64 -3.76
C GLN A 188 2.82 9.82 -5.13
N SER A 189 3.10 8.90 -6.06
CA SER A 189 2.51 8.93 -7.42
C SER A 189 0.98 8.77 -7.39
N ILE A 190 0.46 7.89 -6.53
CA ILE A 190 -0.99 7.71 -6.32
C ILE A 190 -1.61 9.00 -5.78
N LEU A 191 -0.98 9.62 -4.77
CA LEU A 191 -1.49 10.87 -4.19
C LEU A 191 -1.55 12.00 -5.21
N VAL A 192 -0.54 12.14 -6.07
CA VAL A 192 -0.56 13.13 -7.17
C VAL A 192 -1.71 12.85 -8.14
N LYS A 193 -1.99 11.57 -8.45
CA LYS A 193 -3.16 11.19 -9.26
C LYS A 193 -4.47 11.53 -8.57
N GLU A 194 -4.60 11.26 -7.26
CA GLU A 194 -5.79 11.62 -6.47
C GLU A 194 -6.01 13.14 -6.41
N MET A 195 -4.95 13.93 -6.26
CA MET A 195 -5.00 15.39 -6.31
C MET A 195 -5.50 15.91 -7.67
N SER A 196 -4.93 15.38 -8.75
CA SER A 196 -5.37 15.70 -10.12
C SER A 196 -6.83 15.31 -10.35
N GLN A 197 -7.24 14.12 -9.89
CA GLN A 197 -8.62 13.66 -10.00
C GLN A 197 -9.59 14.55 -9.18
N HIS A 198 -9.19 15.00 -8.00
CA HIS A 198 -9.97 15.93 -7.20
C HIS A 198 -10.22 17.25 -7.96
N ILE A 199 -9.18 17.83 -8.56
CA ILE A 199 -9.32 19.05 -9.38
C ILE A 199 -10.27 18.79 -10.57
N LYS A 200 -10.08 17.69 -11.30
CA LYS A 200 -10.94 17.32 -12.44
C LYS A 200 -12.41 17.17 -12.03
N SER A 201 -12.67 16.56 -10.87
CA SER A 201 -14.02 16.43 -10.32
C SER A 201 -14.66 17.78 -10.05
N LEU A 202 -13.94 18.71 -9.41
CA LEU A 202 -14.43 20.07 -9.15
C LEU A 202 -14.70 20.83 -10.46
N GLN A 203 -13.80 20.73 -11.45
CA GLN A 203 -14.00 21.33 -12.77
C GLN A 203 -15.23 20.75 -13.49
N LYS A 204 -15.46 19.44 -13.41
CA LYS A 204 -16.65 18.79 -13.97
C LYS A 204 -17.93 19.31 -13.33
N GLU A 205 -17.95 19.48 -12.00
CA GLU A 205 -19.08 20.08 -11.30
C GLU A 205 -19.33 21.53 -11.72
N ILE A 206 -18.29 22.35 -11.84
CA ILE A 206 -18.39 23.74 -12.31
C ILE A 206 -18.99 23.77 -13.73
N LYS A 207 -18.45 22.97 -14.66
CA LYS A 207 -18.97 22.86 -16.04
C LYS A 207 -20.46 22.46 -16.05
N GLY A 208 -20.86 21.54 -15.16
CA GLY A 208 -22.27 21.13 -15.00
C GLY A 208 -23.18 22.26 -14.49
N VAL A 209 -22.72 23.06 -13.53
CA VAL A 209 -23.46 24.23 -13.01
C VAL A 209 -23.58 25.31 -14.08
N GLU A 210 -22.52 25.60 -14.83
CA GLU A 210 -22.57 26.57 -15.94
C GLU A 210 -23.53 26.14 -17.05
N LYS A 211 -23.57 24.84 -17.40
CA LYS A 211 -24.55 24.29 -18.35
C LYS A 211 -25.99 24.57 -17.89
N ARG A 212 -26.29 24.33 -16.61
CA ARG A 212 -27.63 24.61 -16.05
C ARG A 212 -27.95 26.10 -16.05
N LYS A 213 -26.99 26.97 -15.71
CA LYS A 213 -27.15 28.43 -15.79
C LYS A 213 -27.46 28.88 -17.22
N LYS A 214 -26.79 28.31 -18.22
CA LYS A 214 -27.05 28.59 -19.64
C LYS A 214 -28.45 28.16 -20.05
N ASN A 215 -28.91 26.98 -19.64
CA ASN A 215 -30.26 26.49 -19.93
C ASN A 215 -31.34 27.46 -19.42
N ILE A 216 -31.20 27.95 -18.18
CA ILE A 216 -32.13 28.94 -17.62
C ILE A 216 -32.12 30.23 -18.43
N ARG A 217 -30.94 30.73 -18.84
CA ARG A 217 -30.85 31.94 -19.69
C ARG A 217 -31.52 31.77 -21.06
N MET A 218 -31.52 30.55 -21.58
CA MET A 218 -32.14 30.22 -22.87
C MET A 218 -33.65 29.94 -22.75
N GLY A 219 -34.27 30.18 -21.59
CA GLY A 219 -35.69 29.89 -21.36
C GLY A 219 -36.00 28.40 -21.20
N ASN A 220 -34.98 27.54 -21.11
CA ASN A 220 -35.15 26.10 -21.02
C ASN A 220 -35.19 25.64 -19.56
N PHE A 221 -36.25 26.03 -18.85
CA PHE A 221 -36.48 25.72 -17.44
C PHE A 221 -37.79 24.96 -17.18
N GLY A 222 -38.39 24.36 -18.22
CA GLY A 222 -39.58 23.52 -18.12
C GLY A 222 -40.81 24.29 -17.63
N ASP A 223 -41.65 23.64 -16.81
CA ASP A 223 -42.89 24.21 -16.26
C ASP A 223 -42.66 25.15 -15.04
N MET A 224 -41.42 25.53 -14.76
CA MET A 224 -41.13 26.45 -13.65
C MET A 224 -41.64 27.86 -13.97
N THR A 225 -42.18 28.54 -12.97
CA THR A 225 -42.52 29.95 -13.06
C THR A 225 -41.26 30.81 -13.22
N GLU A 226 -41.40 32.01 -13.77
CA GLU A 226 -40.28 32.93 -13.96
C GLU A 226 -39.58 33.25 -12.64
N ASP A 227 -40.33 33.54 -11.57
CA ASP A 227 -39.81 33.75 -10.22
C ASP A 227 -39.03 32.53 -9.68
N ALA A 228 -39.52 31.31 -9.96
CA ALA A 228 -38.81 30.09 -9.56
C ALA A 228 -37.51 29.89 -10.35
N ALA A 229 -37.51 30.24 -11.64
CA ALA A 229 -36.32 30.22 -12.48
C ALA A 229 -35.27 31.25 -12.02
N GLU A 230 -35.69 32.45 -11.59
CA GLU A 230 -34.83 33.47 -10.99
C GLU A 230 -34.23 33.02 -9.65
N GLY A 231 -35.06 32.44 -8.77
CA GLY A 231 -34.61 31.85 -7.52
C GLY A 231 -33.57 30.74 -7.73
N TRP A 232 -33.82 29.85 -8.71
CA TRP A 232 -32.88 28.79 -9.05
C TRP A 232 -31.57 29.34 -9.65
N LYS A 233 -31.65 30.35 -10.52
CA LYS A 233 -30.48 31.07 -11.05
C LYS A 233 -29.62 31.64 -9.92
N SER A 234 -30.22 32.26 -8.90
CA SER A 234 -29.50 32.76 -7.72
C SER A 234 -28.80 31.63 -6.95
N VAL A 235 -29.44 30.48 -6.78
CA VAL A 235 -28.82 29.28 -6.16
C VAL A 235 -27.64 28.77 -6.98
N LEU A 236 -27.77 28.67 -8.30
CA LEU A 236 -26.69 28.21 -9.18
C LEU A 236 -25.50 29.17 -9.20
N ILE A 237 -25.74 30.49 -9.17
CA ILE A 237 -24.66 31.49 -9.06
C ILE A 237 -23.88 31.27 -7.76
N ARG A 238 -24.57 31.17 -6.61
CA ARG A 238 -23.91 30.91 -5.31
C ARG A 238 -23.13 29.60 -5.33
N ARG A 239 -23.68 28.54 -5.92
CA ARG A 239 -23.00 27.24 -6.04
C ARG A 239 -21.75 27.33 -6.93
N SER A 240 -21.81 28.05 -8.05
CA SER A 240 -20.65 28.24 -8.93
C SER A 240 -19.51 28.94 -8.21
N SER A 241 -19.78 30.10 -7.60
CA SER A 241 -18.76 30.85 -6.88
C SER A 241 -18.14 30.06 -5.72
N ALA A 242 -18.95 29.25 -5.02
CA ALA A 242 -18.43 28.38 -3.97
C ALA A 242 -17.51 27.28 -4.51
N LEU A 243 -17.87 26.65 -5.63
CA LEU A 243 -17.07 25.62 -6.29
C LEU A 243 -15.79 26.16 -6.91
N GLU A 244 -15.86 27.32 -7.57
CA GLU A 244 -14.69 28.03 -8.12
C GLU A 244 -13.69 28.35 -7.01
N ARG A 245 -14.17 28.88 -5.87
CA ARG A 245 -13.33 29.16 -4.70
C ARG A 245 -12.68 27.87 -4.17
N LEU A 246 -13.43 26.79 -4.02
CA LEU A 246 -12.90 25.50 -3.55
C LEU A 246 -11.88 24.91 -4.53
N CYS A 247 -12.15 24.99 -5.84
CA CYS A 247 -11.24 24.54 -6.87
C CYS A 247 -9.94 25.34 -6.84
N GLN A 248 -10.03 26.67 -6.73
CA GLN A 248 -8.85 27.53 -6.64
C GLN A 248 -8.05 27.25 -5.35
N GLU A 249 -8.73 27.06 -4.22
CA GLU A 249 -8.10 26.68 -2.96
C GLU A 249 -7.34 25.34 -3.09
N ALA A 250 -7.98 24.32 -3.67
CA ALA A 250 -7.36 23.02 -3.91
C ALA A 250 -6.14 23.11 -4.85
N VAL A 251 -6.28 23.80 -5.98
CA VAL A 251 -5.18 24.01 -6.95
C VAL A 251 -4.00 24.73 -6.29
N ASN A 252 -4.25 25.81 -5.55
CA ASN A 252 -3.21 26.55 -4.86
C ASN A 252 -2.49 25.69 -3.81
N THR A 253 -3.26 24.92 -3.04
CA THR A 253 -2.71 24.07 -1.98
C THR A 253 -1.86 22.95 -2.58
N TYR A 254 -2.29 22.33 -3.68
CA TYR A 254 -1.52 21.27 -4.34
C TYR A 254 -0.29 21.81 -5.05
N ARG A 255 -0.39 22.93 -5.78
CA ARG A 255 0.76 23.54 -6.48
C ARG A 255 1.86 23.99 -5.52
N ALA A 256 1.54 24.26 -4.25
CA ALA A 256 2.53 24.59 -3.24
C ALA A 256 3.44 23.41 -2.84
N ILE A 257 3.04 22.16 -3.14
CA ILE A 257 3.76 20.95 -2.71
C ILE A 257 4.15 20.00 -3.85
N VAL A 258 3.56 20.17 -5.04
CA VAL A 258 3.82 19.34 -6.22
C VAL A 258 4.03 20.25 -7.43
N ASP A 259 5.25 20.24 -7.97
CA ASP A 259 5.63 21.08 -9.12
C ASP A 259 4.96 20.62 -10.43
N ASP A 260 4.86 19.30 -10.64
CA ASP A 260 4.34 18.66 -11.87
C ASP A 260 2.87 18.20 -11.79
N LEU A 261 1.97 19.06 -11.29
CA LEU A 261 0.53 18.77 -11.39
C LEU A 261 0.07 18.92 -12.85
N GLN A 262 0.03 17.80 -13.57
CA GLN A 262 -0.58 17.72 -14.89
C GLN A 262 -2.10 17.88 -14.80
N ILE A 263 -2.57 19.13 -14.71
CA ILE A 263 -3.97 19.49 -14.90
C ILE A 263 -4.22 19.54 -16.41
N GLN A 264 -4.20 18.37 -17.07
CA GLN A 264 -4.73 18.28 -18.43
C GLN A 264 -6.26 18.31 -18.35
N ASP A 265 -6.88 19.26 -19.07
CA ASP A 265 -8.31 19.22 -19.45
C ASP A 265 -8.53 17.98 -20.35
N SER A 266 -8.53 16.79 -19.74
CA SER A 266 -8.98 15.59 -20.41
C SER A 266 -10.48 15.73 -20.56
N GLU A 267 -10.95 16.04 -21.77
CA GLU A 267 -12.37 15.94 -22.11
C GLU A 267 -12.88 14.58 -21.63
N CYS A 268 -13.97 14.63 -20.87
CA CYS A 268 -14.66 13.45 -20.37
C CYS A 268 -14.95 12.57 -21.58
N ARG A 269 -14.32 11.38 -21.67
CA ARG A 269 -14.88 10.30 -22.47
C ARG A 269 -16.33 10.15 -22.02
N THR A 270 -17.25 10.41 -22.93
CA THR A 270 -18.61 9.89 -22.83
C THR A 270 -18.47 8.41 -23.07
N ASP A 271 -18.43 7.64 -21.97
CA ASP A 271 -18.74 6.22 -22.06
C ASP A 271 -20.20 6.15 -22.49
N THR A 272 -20.39 5.89 -23.77
CA THR A 272 -21.67 5.49 -24.36
C THR A 272 -21.99 4.13 -23.76
N ASP A 273 -23.18 4.02 -23.18
CA ASP A 273 -23.73 2.79 -22.61
C ASP A 273 -23.60 1.63 -23.61
N ASP A 274 -22.93 0.55 -23.21
CA ASP A 274 -23.05 -0.80 -23.75
C ASP A 274 -22.76 -1.79 -22.62
N ASP A 275 -23.64 -1.78 -21.61
CA ASP A 275 -23.75 -2.85 -20.62
C ASP A 275 -24.71 -3.92 -21.16
N GLU A 276 -24.24 -4.79 -22.06
CA GLU A 276 -24.90 -6.07 -22.36
C GLU A 276 -24.27 -7.17 -21.49
N TYR A 277 -24.65 -7.18 -20.21
CA TYR A 277 -24.36 -8.29 -19.31
C TYR A 277 -25.47 -9.34 -19.42
N ASP A 278 -25.24 -10.35 -20.26
CA ASP A 278 -26.01 -11.60 -20.28
C ASP A 278 -25.76 -12.37 -18.98
N LEU A 279 -26.71 -12.24 -18.04
CA LEU A 279 -26.80 -13.04 -16.83
C LEU A 279 -27.58 -14.31 -17.13
N SER A 280 -26.94 -15.28 -17.76
CA SER A 280 -27.41 -16.67 -17.78
C SER A 280 -26.58 -17.49 -16.79
N SER A 281 -27.07 -17.61 -15.55
CA SER A 281 -26.61 -18.62 -14.60
C SER A 281 -27.41 -19.91 -14.83
N PRO A 282 -26.76 -21.09 -14.91
CA PRO A 282 -27.45 -22.36 -15.02
C PRO A 282 -28.03 -22.77 -13.66
N GLU A 283 -29.35 -22.94 -13.61
CA GLU A 283 -30.05 -23.59 -12.51
C GLU A 283 -29.50 -25.02 -12.35
N SER A 284 -29.16 -25.35 -11.11
CA SER A 284 -28.85 -26.71 -10.68
C SER A 284 -30.18 -27.36 -10.30
N GLU A 285 -30.62 -28.31 -11.11
CA GLU A 285 -31.70 -29.24 -10.76
C GLU A 285 -31.15 -30.26 -9.76
N GLU A 286 -31.62 -30.20 -8.52
CA GLU A 286 -31.68 -31.36 -7.63
C GLU A 286 -33.03 -32.05 -7.88
N GLU A 287 -33.01 -33.29 -8.37
CA GLU A 287 -34.13 -34.23 -8.27
C GLU A 287 -33.64 -35.58 -7.74
N ASP A 288 -34.52 -36.19 -6.94
CA ASP A 288 -34.40 -37.39 -6.10
C ASP A 288 -33.92 -38.68 -6.78
#